data_AF-A0A564VGL7-F1
#
_entry.id   AF-A0A564VGL7-F1
#
_cell.length_a   1.000
_cell.length_b   1.000
_cell.length_c   1.000
_cell.angle_alpha   90.00
_cell.angle_beta   90.00
_cell.angle_gamma   90.00
#
_symmetry.space_group_name_H-M   'P 1'
#
loop_
_entity.id
_entity.type
_entity.pdbx_description
1 polymer ?
#
loop_
_entity_poly.entity_id
_entity_poly.type
_entity_poly.pdbx_seq_one_letter_code
_entity_poly.pdbx_strand_id
1 'polypeptide(L)'
;MNITTDKLFSLLKEGIWKCLARIGILLRWIVLAGAAGVVLGLIGGGFARCITIVTGFRITHPWMLYLLPVSGLAIVVMYRLDPSKSGTNRVLEGISGGKYVPLRMAPLIMISTVLTHAFGGSVGREGAAL
;
A
#
# COMPACT_ATOMS: atom_id res chain seq x y z
N MET A 1 -19.02 -36.74 -47.49
CA MET A 1 -18.40 -35.39 -47.51
C MET A 1 -18.78 -34.61 -46.25
N ASN A 2 -18.52 -35.14 -45.05
CA ASN A 2 -18.98 -34.57 -43.76
C ASN A 2 -17.84 -34.31 -42.75
N ILE A 3 -16.61 -34.71 -43.08
CA ILE A 3 -15.50 -34.77 -42.12
C ILE A 3 -14.98 -33.37 -41.75
N THR A 4 -15.14 -32.39 -42.64
CA THR A 4 -14.63 -31.02 -42.45
C THR A 4 -15.53 -30.18 -41.54
N THR A 5 -16.86 -30.38 -41.63
CA THR A 5 -17.86 -29.67 -40.82
C THR A 5 -17.84 -30.12 -39.36
N ASP A 6 -17.64 -31.41 -39.10
CA ASP A 6 -17.54 -31.96 -37.74
C ASP A 6 -16.28 -31.47 -37.01
N LYS A 7 -15.13 -31.41 -37.72
CA LYS A 7 -13.90 -30.82 -37.19
C LYS A 7 -14.02 -29.32 -36.92
N LEU A 8 -14.70 -28.58 -37.81
CA LEU A 8 -14.92 -27.15 -37.61
C LEU A 8 -15.79 -26.90 -36.37
N PHE A 9 -16.84 -27.70 -36.18
CA PHE A 9 -17.71 -27.61 -35.01
C PHE A 9 -17.00 -27.95 -33.71
N SER A 10 -16.14 -28.97 -33.69
CA SER A 10 -15.35 -29.32 -32.51
C SER A 10 -14.35 -28.23 -32.12
N LEU A 11 -13.67 -27.61 -33.10
CA LEU A 11 -12.74 -26.49 -32.86
C LEU A 11 -13.46 -25.25 -32.34
N LEU A 12 -14.65 -24.93 -32.88
CA LEU A 12 -15.50 -23.84 -32.40
C LEU A 12 -15.94 -24.07 -30.95
N LYS A 13 -16.42 -25.27 -30.64
CA LYS A 13 -16.86 -25.65 -29.29
C LYS A 13 -15.72 -25.57 -28.27
N GLU A 14 -14.53 -26.05 -28.62
CA GLU A 14 -13.33 -25.93 -27.77
C GLU A 14 -12.90 -24.48 -27.54
N GLY A 15 -12.93 -23.66 -28.58
CA GLY A 15 -12.61 -22.23 -28.49
C GLY A 15 -13.58 -21.48 -27.57
N ILE A 16 -14.88 -21.74 -27.73
CA ILE A 16 -15.94 -21.15 -26.89
C ILE A 16 -15.76 -21.57 -25.42
N TRP A 17 -15.49 -22.86 -25.16
CA TRP A 17 -15.23 -23.36 -23.82
C TRP A 17 -14.00 -22.70 -23.17
N LYS A 18 -12.91 -22.51 -23.93
CA LYS A 18 -11.72 -21.81 -23.46
C LYS A 18 -12.00 -20.33 -23.13
N CYS A 19 -12.80 -19.64 -23.94
CA CYS A 19 -13.20 -18.26 -23.66
C CYS A 19 -14.08 -18.15 -22.41
N LEU A 20 -15.08 -19.03 -22.25
CA LEU A 20 -15.94 -19.09 -21.07
C LEU A 20 -15.13 -19.33 -19.80
N ALA A 21 -14.19 -20.29 -19.83
CA ALA A 21 -13.32 -20.57 -18.69
C ALA A 21 -12.44 -19.36 -18.31
N ARG A 22 -11.91 -18.62 -19.30
CA ARG A 22 -11.10 -17.40 -19.08
C ARG A 22 -11.92 -16.26 -18.49
N ILE A 23 -13.17 -16.07 -18.93
CA ILE A 23 -14.08 -15.05 -18.38
C ILE A 23 -14.33 -15.30 -16.89
N GLY A 24 -14.55 -16.56 -16.48
CA GLY A 24 -14.74 -16.90 -15.07
C GLY A 24 -13.52 -16.54 -14.20
N ILE A 25 -12.31 -16.77 -14.71
CA ILE A 25 -11.07 -16.39 -14.04
C ILE A 25 -10.94 -14.87 -13.95
N LEU A 26 -11.20 -14.13 -15.03
CA LEU A 26 -11.15 -12.67 -15.05
C LEU A 26 -12.12 -12.06 -14.04
N LEU A 27 -13.36 -12.57 -13.98
CA LEU A 27 -14.36 -12.10 -13.02
C LEU A 27 -13.88 -12.29 -11.57
N ARG A 28 -13.29 -13.45 -11.26
CA ARG A 28 -12.72 -13.73 -9.95
C ARG A 28 -11.61 -12.72 -9.59
N TRP A 29 -10.71 -12.42 -10.53
CA TRP A 29 -9.64 -11.45 -10.29
C TRP A 29 -10.17 -10.02 -10.15
N ILE A 30 -11.20 -9.62 -10.91
CA ILE A 30 -11.84 -8.30 -10.78
C ILE A 30 -12.45 -8.13 -9.39
N VAL A 31 -13.16 -9.14 -8.89
CA VAL A 31 -13.77 -9.09 -7.54
C VAL A 31 -12.69 -8.97 -6.46
N LEU A 32 -11.61 -9.77 -6.56
CA LEU A 32 -10.50 -9.71 -5.60
C LEU A 32 -9.76 -8.36 -5.66
N ALA A 33 -9.49 -7.84 -6.86
CA ALA A 33 -8.86 -6.55 -7.05
C ALA A 33 -9.74 -5.40 -6.55
N GLY A 34 -11.05 -5.47 -6.79
CA GLY A 34 -12.02 -4.50 -6.28
C GLY A 34 -12.06 -4.49 -4.76
N ALA A 35 -12.14 -5.66 -4.12
CA ALA A 35 -12.11 -5.77 -2.66
C ALA A 35 -10.80 -5.22 -2.07
N ALA A 36 -9.66 -5.56 -2.66
CA ALA A 36 -8.37 -5.03 -2.25
C ALA A 36 -8.30 -3.50 -2.42
N GLY A 37 -8.79 -2.98 -3.55
CA GLY A 37 -8.83 -1.55 -3.84
C GLY A 37 -9.68 -0.76 -2.85
N VAL A 38 -10.83 -1.29 -2.42
CA VAL A 38 -11.67 -0.65 -1.39
C VAL A 38 -10.92 -0.57 -0.05
N VAL A 39 -10.29 -1.66 0.37
CA VAL A 39 -9.53 -1.69 1.65
C VAL A 39 -8.36 -0.70 1.60
N LEU A 40 -7.55 -0.75 0.55
CA LEU A 40 -6.41 0.15 0.38
C LEU A 40 -6.85 1.61 0.24
N GLY A 41 -7.96 1.87 -0.46
CA GLY A 41 -8.54 3.21 -0.61
C GLY A 41 -9.02 3.80 0.72
N LEU A 42 -9.65 2.99 1.60
CA LEU A 42 -10.04 3.43 2.93
C LEU A 42 -8.83 3.77 3.81
N ILE A 43 -7.78 2.94 3.75
CA ILE A 43 -6.54 3.17 4.50
C ILE A 43 -5.84 4.45 4.00
N GLY A 44 -5.64 4.58 2.69
CA GLY A 44 -5.00 5.74 2.08
C GLY A 44 -5.80 7.03 2.30
N GLY A 45 -7.13 6.97 2.17
CA GLY A 45 -8.01 8.10 2.46
C GLY A 45 -8.00 8.50 3.93
N GLY A 46 -7.99 7.53 4.85
CA GLY A 46 -7.84 7.77 6.28
C GLY A 46 -6.50 8.44 6.61
N PHE A 47 -5.41 7.93 6.04
CA PHE A 47 -4.08 8.51 6.18
C PHE A 47 -4.03 9.96 5.69
N ALA A 48 -4.56 10.25 4.49
CA ALA A 48 -4.61 11.60 3.96
C ALA A 48 -5.38 12.55 4.89
N ARG A 49 -6.49 12.08 5.48
CA ARG A 49 -7.27 12.86 6.44
C ARG A 49 -6.50 13.11 7.74
N CYS A 50 -5.77 12.12 8.25
CA CYS A 50 -4.87 12.30 9.40
C CYS A 50 -3.83 13.39 9.13
N ILE A 51 -3.18 13.36 7.96
CA ILE A 51 -2.19 14.38 7.57
C ILE A 51 -2.81 15.78 7.56
N THR A 52 -4.00 15.94 6.99
CA THR A 52 -4.70 17.23 6.96
C THR A 52 -5.02 17.76 8.36
N ILE A 53 -5.56 16.90 9.23
CA ILE A 53 -5.89 17.28 10.62
C ILE A 53 -4.63 17.73 11.36
N VAL A 54 -3.58 16.94 11.27
CA VAL A 54 -2.32 17.17 11.95
C VAL A 54 -1.59 18.41 11.41
N THR A 55 -1.68 18.67 10.11
CA THR A 55 -1.17 19.90 9.49
C THR A 55 -1.94 21.13 9.98
N GLY A 56 -3.27 21.04 10.12
CA GLY A 56 -4.08 22.11 10.70
C GLY A 56 -3.75 22.38 12.17
N PHE A 57 -3.55 21.31 12.95
CA PHE A 57 -3.11 21.42 14.34
C PHE A 57 -1.73 22.09 14.45
N ARG A 58 -0.78 21.74 13.58
CA ARG A 58 0.53 22.41 13.50
C ARG A 58 0.41 23.90 13.20
N ILE A 59 -0.46 24.31 12.27
CA ILE A 59 -0.64 25.73 11.91
C ILE A 59 -1.15 26.54 13.12
N THR A 60 -2.02 25.94 13.94
CA THR A 60 -2.54 26.59 15.16
C THR A 60 -1.58 26.56 16.35
N HIS A 61 -0.59 25.64 16.35
CA HIS A 61 0.38 25.46 17.43
C HIS A 61 1.83 25.48 16.90
N PRO A 62 2.38 26.64 16.48
CA PRO A 62 3.69 26.72 15.85
C PRO A 62 4.85 26.24 16.73
N TRP A 63 4.69 26.29 18.06
CA TRP A 63 5.68 25.82 19.03
C TRP A 63 5.97 24.31 18.93
N MET A 64 5.11 23.53 18.26
CA MET A 64 5.37 22.12 17.96
C MET A 64 6.66 21.90 17.16
N LEU A 65 7.11 22.89 16.38
CA LEU A 65 8.39 22.81 15.66
C LEU A 65 9.59 22.56 16.60
N TYR A 66 9.52 23.04 17.85
CA TYR A 66 10.58 22.80 18.82
C TYR A 66 10.60 21.36 19.35
N LEU A 67 9.49 20.64 19.22
CA LEU A 67 9.40 19.21 19.56
C LEU A 67 9.83 18.29 18.42
N LEU A 68 10.23 18.83 17.27
CA LEU A 68 10.75 18.08 16.14
C LEU A 68 11.90 17.12 16.52
N PRO A 69 12.96 17.51 17.25
CA PRO A 69 14.00 16.58 17.69
C PRO A 69 13.46 15.45 18.59
N VAL A 70 12.47 15.75 19.45
CA VAL A 70 11.82 14.74 20.32
C VAL A 70 11.03 13.74 19.48
N SER A 71 10.32 14.22 18.46
CA SER A 71 9.58 13.35 17.53
C SER A 71 10.51 12.46 16.71
N GLY A 72 11.66 12.97 16.28
CA GLY A 72 12.68 12.17 15.59
C GLY A 72 13.20 11.05 16.47
N LEU A 73 13.48 11.35 17.75
CA LEU A 73 13.88 10.33 18.73
C LEU A 73 12.78 9.29 18.96
N ALA A 74 11.53 9.73 19.08
CA ALA A 74 10.38 8.83 19.24
C ALA A 74 10.23 7.86 18.06
N ILE A 75 10.41 8.35 16.83
CA ILE A 75 10.41 7.53 15.62
C ILE A 75 11.55 6.50 15.68
N VAL A 76 12.77 6.92 16.00
CA VAL A 76 13.92 6.00 16.11
C VAL A 76 13.68 4.93 17.17
N VAL A 77 13.09 5.28 18.32
CA VAL A 77 12.73 4.33 19.38
C VAL A 77 11.64 3.36 18.91
N MET A 78 10.60 3.85 18.24
CA MET A 78 9.54 2.99 17.67
C MET A 78 10.13 1.94 16.71
N TYR A 79 11.04 2.33 15.81
CA TYR A 79 11.70 1.40 14.90
C TYR A 79 12.69 0.45 15.60
N ARG A 80 13.28 0.86 16.73
CA ARG A 80 14.18 -0.01 17.53
C ARG A 80 13.46 -1.03 18.40
N LEU A 81 12.23 -0.72 18.83
CA LEU A 81 11.39 -1.62 19.61
C LEU A 81 10.75 -2.72 18.76
N ASP A 82 10.82 -2.62 17.43
CA ASP A 82 10.35 -3.68 16.54
C ASP A 82 11.26 -4.93 16.70
N PRO A 83 10.73 -6.06 17.22
CA PRO A 83 11.50 -7.26 17.56
C PRO A 83 12.17 -7.95 16.36
N SER A 84 11.88 -7.54 15.12
CA SER A 84 12.48 -8.12 13.92
C SER A 84 13.98 -7.84 13.73
N LYS A 85 14.65 -7.04 14.59
CA LYS A 85 16.04 -6.54 14.40
C LYS A 85 16.29 -5.97 12.99
N SER A 86 15.22 -5.59 12.32
CA SER A 86 15.20 -5.10 10.96
C SER A 86 15.12 -3.60 11.08
N GLY A 87 16.26 -2.97 11.38
CA GLY A 87 16.35 -1.52 11.44
C GLY A 87 15.88 -0.86 10.13
N THR A 88 15.81 0.46 10.14
CA THR A 88 15.46 1.33 8.99
C THR A 88 16.13 0.93 7.67
N ASN A 89 17.29 0.27 7.74
CA ASN A 89 18.01 -0.30 6.59
C ASN A 89 17.17 -1.25 5.73
N ARG A 90 16.24 -2.05 6.28
CA ARG A 90 15.38 -2.92 5.44
C ARG A 90 14.25 -2.18 4.74
N VAL A 91 13.79 -1.06 5.29
CA VAL A 91 12.81 -0.19 4.62
C VAL A 91 13.50 0.58 3.49
N LEU A 92 14.69 1.12 3.73
CA LEU A 92 15.55 1.73 2.70
C LEU A 92 15.99 0.72 1.63
N GLU A 93 16.41 -0.49 2.01
CA GLU A 93 16.72 -1.59 1.07
C GLU A 93 15.48 -2.13 0.35
N GLY A 94 14.28 -2.02 0.94
CA GLY A 94 13.02 -2.35 0.29
C GLY A 94 12.68 -1.34 -0.81
N ILE A 95 12.81 -0.04 -0.52
CA ILE A 95 12.57 1.06 -1.47
C ILE A 95 13.61 1.08 -2.59
N SER A 96 14.89 0.81 -2.29
CA SER A 96 15.98 0.88 -3.27
C SER A 96 16.34 -0.48 -3.91
N GLY A 97 15.85 -1.61 -3.40
CA GLY A 97 16.37 -2.93 -3.76
C GLY A 97 15.34 -4.07 -3.81
N GLY A 98 14.03 -3.81 -3.68
CA GLY A 98 12.98 -4.80 -3.94
C GLY A 98 12.93 -5.98 -2.96
N LYS A 99 13.51 -5.84 -1.76
CA LYS A 99 13.46 -6.88 -0.72
C LYS A 99 12.11 -6.90 0.01
N TYR A 100 11.73 -8.09 0.50
CA TYR A 100 10.48 -8.33 1.23
C TYR A 100 10.32 -7.39 2.44
N VAL A 101 9.27 -6.56 2.41
CA VAL A 101 8.90 -5.66 3.51
C VAL A 101 7.82 -6.36 4.35
N PRO A 102 8.03 -6.60 5.65
CA PRO A 102 7.02 -7.20 6.50
C PRO A 102 5.77 -6.31 6.57
N LEU A 103 4.57 -6.89 6.48
CA LEU A 103 3.28 -6.18 6.53
C LEU A 103 3.11 -5.26 7.76
N ARG A 104 3.84 -5.53 8.85
CA ARG A 104 3.85 -4.71 10.07
C ARG A 104 4.56 -3.36 9.89
N MET A 105 5.38 -3.20 8.85
CA MET A 105 6.04 -1.94 8.51
C MET A 105 5.04 -0.90 7.98
N ALA A 106 3.97 -1.31 7.30
CA ALA A 106 2.98 -0.40 6.74
C ALA A 106 2.34 0.52 7.80
N PRO A 107 1.77 0.01 8.93
CA PRO A 107 1.24 0.89 9.97
C PRO A 107 2.34 1.70 10.68
N LEU A 108 3.56 1.16 10.82
CA LEU A 108 4.67 1.86 11.44
C LEU A 108 5.12 3.08 10.61
N ILE A 109 5.24 2.90 9.29
CA ILE A 109 5.53 3.98 8.33
C ILE A 109 4.41 5.03 8.40
N MET A 110 3.15 4.60 8.36
CA MET A 110 2.00 5.50 8.43
C MET A 110 2.04 6.39 9.69
N ILE A 111 2.23 5.79 10.87
CA ILE A 111 2.33 6.53 12.14
C ILE A 111 3.53 7.47 12.15
N SER A 112 4.70 7.01 11.69
CA SER A 112 5.91 7.83 11.67
C SER A 112 5.78 9.04 10.74
N THR A 113 5.09 8.90 9.60
CA THR A 113 4.84 9.99 8.65
C THR A 113 3.82 10.99 9.20
N VAL A 114 2.75 10.52 9.86
CA VAL A 114 1.80 11.41 10.57
C VAL A 114 2.53 12.21 11.65
N LEU A 115 3.36 11.56 12.45
CA LEU A 115 4.12 12.21 13.52
C LEU A 115 5.09 13.25 12.95
N THR A 116 5.80 12.92 11.87
CA THR A 116 6.73 13.84 11.20
C THR A 116 6.00 15.09 10.69
N HIS A 117 4.83 14.93 10.05
CA HIS A 117 4.02 16.07 9.62
C HIS A 117 3.44 16.88 10.78
N ALA A 118 3.16 16.25 11.93
CA ALA A 118 2.67 16.92 13.14
C ALA A 118 3.66 17.96 13.65
N PHE A 119 4.93 17.56 13.75
CA PHE A 119 5.98 18.41 14.29
C PHE A 119 6.63 19.32 13.23
N GLY A 120 6.14 19.29 11.98
CA GLY A 120 6.59 20.17 10.92
C GLY A 120 7.80 19.69 10.14
N GLY A 121 8.10 18.39 10.18
CA GLY A 121 9.11 17.78 9.33
C GLY A 121 8.69 17.80 7.86
N SER A 122 9.64 18.13 6.98
CA SER A 122 9.46 18.04 5.54
C SER A 122 9.70 16.59 5.10
N VAL A 123 8.64 15.89 4.72
CA VAL A 123 8.69 14.51 4.23
C VAL A 123 7.67 14.31 3.12
N GLY A 124 8.02 13.51 2.11
CA GLY A 124 7.13 13.18 1.01
C GLY A 124 5.98 12.27 1.48
N ARG A 125 4.77 12.51 0.95
CA ARG A 125 3.57 11.69 1.24
C ARG A 125 3.50 10.43 0.38
N GLU A 126 4.30 10.36 -0.68
CA GLU A 126 4.22 9.35 -1.74
C GLU A 126 4.65 7.97 -1.26
N GLY A 127 5.73 7.88 -0.49
CA GLY A 127 6.24 6.61 0.03
C GLY A 127 5.38 5.97 1.14
N ALA A 128 4.49 6.74 1.77
CA ALA A 128 3.55 6.23 2.78
C ALA A 128 2.18 5.86 2.17
N ALA A 129 1.93 6.26 0.92
CA ALA A 129 0.71 5.96 0.17
C ALA A 129 0.87 4.75 -0.78
N LEU A 130 2.11 4.32 -1.03
CA LEU A 130 2.48 3.10 -1.76
C LEU A 130 2.46 1.87 -0.85
#